data_AF-Q4CL16-F1
#
_entry.id   AF-Q4CL16-F1
#
_cell.length_a   1.000
_cell.length_b   1.000
_cell.length_c   1.000
_cell.angle_alpha   90.00
_cell.angle_beta   90.00
_cell.angle_gamma   90.00
#
_symmetry.space_group_name_H-M   'P 1'
#
loop_
_entity.id
_entity.type
_entity.pdbx_description
1 polymer ?
#
loop_
_entity_poly.entity_id
_entity_poly.type
_entity_poly.pdbx_seq_one_letter_code
_entity_poly.pdbx_strand_id
1 'polypeptide(L)'
;TLGVLRGQRELLMTILEACAHDPLARWAVTVVPPQRQQGRPQEIALQVGEEEEGEAVRRTTPRQRDLGVSRGKPTYADAERVLSHVAEKIEGYESGELLSVPTHVHKLLQTAQNTELLAQMFVGWSPWL
;
A
#
# COMPACT_ATOMS: atom_id res chain seq x y z
N THR A 1 -18.41 13.44 7.53
CA THR A 1 -17.96 12.57 6.41
C THR A 1 -17.65 11.17 6.90
N LEU A 2 -16.72 10.96 7.84
CA LEU A 2 -16.35 9.61 8.32
C LEU A 2 -17.55 8.80 8.81
N GLY A 3 -18.51 9.41 9.49
CA GLY A 3 -19.76 8.73 9.89
C GLY A 3 -20.59 8.17 8.72
N VAL A 4 -20.59 8.87 7.56
CA VAL A 4 -21.27 8.38 6.34
C VAL A 4 -20.51 7.19 5.76
N LEU A 5 -19.18 7.25 5.73
CA LEU A 5 -18.35 6.13 5.26
C LEU A 5 -18.56 4.87 6.11
N ARG A 6 -18.63 5.01 7.44
CA ARG A 6 -18.95 3.89 8.35
C ARG A 6 -20.37 3.35 8.12
N GLY A 7 -21.33 4.24 7.87
CA GLY A 7 -22.73 3.88 7.61
C GLY A 7 -22.95 3.17 6.28
N GLN A 8 -22.14 3.45 5.26
CA GLN A 8 -22.20 2.84 3.92
C GLN A 8 -21.06 1.84 3.67
N ARG A 9 -20.55 1.20 4.73
CA ARG A 9 -19.38 0.32 4.63
C ARG A 9 -19.53 -0.82 3.63
N GLU A 10 -20.72 -1.42 3.56
CA GLU A 10 -20.98 -2.59 2.69
C GLU A 10 -20.83 -2.20 1.22
N LEU A 11 -21.47 -1.10 0.81
CA LEU A 11 -21.35 -0.58 -0.55
C LEU A 11 -19.90 -0.24 -0.90
N LEU A 12 -19.18 0.39 0.03
CA LEU A 12 -17.80 0.80 -0.20
C LEU A 12 -16.87 -0.41 -0.31
N MET A 13 -17.05 -1.44 0.53
CA MET A 13 -16.30 -2.70 0.43
C MET A 13 -16.60 -3.45 -0.85
N THR A 14 -17.86 -3.54 -1.30
CA THR A 14 -18.20 -4.17 -2.59
C THR A 14 -17.48 -3.52 -3.77
N ILE A 15 -17.41 -2.18 -3.80
CA ILE A 15 -16.69 -1.45 -4.86
C ILE A 15 -15.19 -1.73 -4.78
N LEU A 16 -14.61 -1.70 -3.57
CA LEU A 16 -13.19 -1.96 -3.39
C LEU A 16 -12.81 -3.40 -3.70
N GLU A 17 -13.66 -4.37 -3.37
CA GLU A 17 -13.48 -5.79 -3.70
C GLU A 17 -13.41 -6.00 -5.21
N ALA A 18 -14.32 -5.37 -5.97
CA ALA A 18 -14.31 -5.43 -7.43
C ALA A 18 -13.05 -4.79 -8.02
N CYS A 19 -12.63 -3.64 -7.50
CA CYS A 19 -11.42 -2.95 -7.96
C CYS A 19 -10.13 -3.67 -7.56
N ALA A 20 -10.07 -4.28 -6.38
CA ALA A 20 -8.89 -4.96 -5.87
C ALA A 20 -8.58 -6.23 -6.66
N HIS A 21 -9.62 -6.93 -7.11
CA HIS A 21 -9.54 -8.18 -7.88
C HIS A 21 -9.55 -7.99 -9.40
N ASP A 22 -9.61 -6.75 -9.90
CA ASP A 22 -9.55 -6.50 -11.34
C ASP A 22 -8.20 -6.99 -11.91
N PRO A 23 -8.18 -7.95 -12.86
CA PRO A 23 -6.95 -8.51 -13.42
C PRO A 23 -6.10 -7.49 -14.19
N LEU A 24 -6.67 -6.35 -14.57
CA LEU A 24 -5.95 -5.25 -15.23
C LEU A 24 -5.33 -4.27 -14.23
N ALA A 25 -5.72 -4.33 -12.96
CA ALA A 25 -5.21 -3.43 -11.94
C ALA A 25 -3.76 -3.75 -11.58
N ARG A 26 -2.93 -2.71 -11.42
CA ARG A 26 -1.50 -2.81 -11.10
C ARG A 26 -1.13 -1.94 -9.91
N TRP A 27 -1.80 -2.19 -8.79
CA TRP A 27 -1.63 -1.44 -7.55
C TRP A 27 -0.65 -2.08 -6.56
N ALA A 28 -0.39 -3.39 -6.67
CA ALA A 28 0.56 -4.08 -5.80
C ALA A 28 1.98 -3.56 -6.03
N VAL A 29 2.65 -3.22 -4.93
CA VAL A 29 4.03 -2.72 -4.93
C VAL A 29 4.89 -3.71 -4.18
N THR A 30 5.92 -4.22 -4.84
CA THR A 30 6.98 -5.00 -4.21
C THR A 30 8.23 -4.13 -4.12
N VAL A 31 8.87 -4.14 -2.96
CA VAL A 31 10.17 -3.50 -2.75
C VAL A 31 11.17 -4.60 -2.47
N VAL A 32 11.96 -4.95 -3.48
CA VAL A 32 13.05 -5.92 -3.33
C VAL A 32 14.33 -5.12 -3.08
N PRO A 33 14.90 -5.13 -1.86
CA PRO A 33 16.13 -4.40 -1.61
C PRO A 33 17.22 -4.92 -2.58
N PRO A 34 18.01 -4.03 -3.19
CA PRO A 34 19.04 -4.46 -4.13
C PRO A 34 20.00 -5.40 -3.41
N GLN A 35 20.00 -6.67 -3.83
CA GLN A 35 20.90 -7.71 -3.34
C GLN A 35 22.33 -7.19 -3.57
N ARG A 36 22.98 -6.67 -2.51
CA ARG A 36 24.41 -6.34 -2.59
C ARG A 36 25.10 -7.62 -3.02
N GLN A 37 25.75 -7.57 -4.19
CA GLN A 37 26.49 -8.69 -4.77
C GLN A 37 27.62 -9.11 -3.83
N GLN A 38 27.31 -9.86 -2.79
CA GLN A 38 28.27 -10.68 -2.07
C GLN A 38 28.20 -12.06 -2.72
N GLY A 39 29.30 -12.42 -3.38
CA GLY A 39 29.37 -13.56 -4.28
C GLY A 39 28.91 -14.88 -3.65
N ARG A 40 27.97 -15.54 -4.34
CA ARG A 40 27.86 -17.00 -4.30
C ARG A 40 27.35 -17.50 -5.66
N PRO A 41 27.88 -18.62 -6.20
CA PRO A 41 27.50 -19.12 -7.51
C PRO A 41 26.09 -19.70 -7.49
N GLN A 42 25.46 -19.65 -8.66
CA GLN A 42 24.14 -20.16 -9.03
C GLN A 42 23.78 -21.50 -8.39
N GLU A 43 22.67 -21.57 -7.66
CA GLU A 43 21.85 -22.78 -7.57
C GLU A 43 20.46 -22.47 -6.96
N ILE A 44 19.41 -22.79 -7.73
CA ILE A 44 18.00 -22.96 -7.36
C ILE A 44 17.13 -21.68 -7.22
N ALA A 45 16.52 -21.28 -8.34
CA ALA A 45 15.17 -20.67 -8.36
C ALA A 45 14.47 -20.96 -9.69
N LEU A 46 14.23 -22.24 -9.97
CA LEU A 46 13.16 -22.65 -10.88
C LEU A 46 11.85 -22.44 -10.12
N GLN A 47 11.16 -21.32 -10.35
CA GLN A 47 9.69 -21.26 -10.36
C GLN A 47 9.17 -19.83 -10.59
N VAL A 48 8.46 -19.69 -11.72
CA VAL A 48 7.26 -18.86 -11.95
C VAL A 48 7.49 -17.43 -12.48
N GLY A 49 7.36 -17.28 -13.81
CA GLY A 49 6.70 -16.12 -14.43
C GLY A 49 7.57 -15.10 -15.19
N GLU A 50 8.43 -15.52 -16.11
CA GLU A 50 9.30 -14.63 -16.92
C GLU A 50 8.61 -13.90 -18.10
N GLU A 51 7.28 -13.89 -18.21
CA GLU A 51 6.62 -13.36 -19.44
C GLU A 51 6.19 -11.87 -19.39
N GLU A 52 6.35 -11.14 -18.28
CA GLU A 52 5.86 -9.74 -18.17
C GLU A 52 6.84 -8.70 -17.59
N GLU A 53 8.13 -9.00 -17.44
CA GLU A 53 9.10 -8.02 -16.93
C GLU A 53 9.25 -6.77 -17.83
N GLY A 54 9.02 -6.91 -19.15
CA GLY A 54 9.23 -5.85 -20.13
C GLY A 54 8.30 -4.63 -19.97
N GLU A 55 7.14 -4.78 -19.33
CA GLU A 55 6.18 -3.70 -19.18
C GLU A 55 6.22 -3.03 -17.80
N ALA A 56 6.63 -3.76 -16.75
CA ALA A 56 6.77 -3.22 -15.39
C ALA A 56 7.91 -2.19 -15.30
N VAL A 57 9.01 -2.41 -16.03
CA VAL A 57 10.18 -1.51 -16.09
C VAL A 57 9.86 -0.14 -16.70
N ARG A 58 8.81 -0.03 -17.53
CA ARG A 58 8.46 1.22 -18.23
C ARG A 58 7.77 2.25 -17.35
N ARG A 59 7.22 1.85 -16.19
CA ARG A 59 6.46 2.76 -15.31
C ARG A 59 7.16 3.09 -13.99
N THR A 60 8.33 2.51 -13.74
CA THR A 60 9.16 2.90 -12.61
C THR A 60 10.01 4.11 -13.00
N THR A 61 9.84 5.19 -12.23
CA THR A 61 10.73 6.35 -12.35
C THR A 61 12.17 5.91 -12.13
N PRO A 62 13.19 6.56 -12.73
CA PRO A 62 14.58 6.17 -12.56
C PRO A 62 14.97 5.98 -11.09
N ARG A 63 14.47 6.86 -10.20
CA ARG A 63 14.67 6.77 -8.75
C ARG A 63 14.05 5.53 -8.08
N GLN A 64 12.95 5.00 -8.61
CA GLN A 64 12.32 3.79 -8.07
C GLN A 64 13.11 2.52 -8.41
N ARG A 65 13.82 2.51 -9.53
CA ARG A 65 14.66 1.36 -9.91
C ARG A 65 15.83 1.19 -8.95
N ASP A 66 16.46 2.30 -8.54
CA ASP A 66 17.56 2.28 -7.56
C ASP A 66 17.10 1.78 -6.18
N LEU A 67 15.80 1.93 -5.87
CA LEU A 67 15.18 1.49 -4.62
C LEU A 67 14.55 0.09 -4.71
N GLY A 68 14.64 -0.58 -5.88
CA GLY A 68 14.07 -1.91 -6.09
C GLY A 68 12.54 -1.97 -6.01
N VAL A 69 11.87 -0.84 -6.29
CA VAL A 69 10.40 -0.75 -6.26
C VAL A 69 9.85 -1.19 -7.60
N SER A 70 9.04 -2.25 -7.62
CA SER A 70 8.30 -2.72 -8.80
C SER A 70 6.80 -2.70 -8.56
N ARG A 71 6.04 -2.34 -9.61
CA ARG A 71 4.57 -2.39 -9.61
C ARG A 71 4.10 -3.61 -10.41
N GLY A 72 3.56 -4.59 -9.70
CA GLY A 72 3.11 -5.86 -10.25
C GLY A 72 1.59 -5.96 -10.36
N LYS A 73 1.14 -7.09 -10.91
CA LYS A 73 -0.25 -7.53 -10.75
C LYS A 73 -0.43 -8.00 -9.30
N PRO A 74 -1.50 -7.58 -8.60
CA PRO A 74 -1.79 -8.05 -7.25
C PRO A 74 -2.13 -9.55 -7.26
N THR A 75 -1.66 -10.27 -6.26
CA THR A 75 -2.14 -11.64 -6.01
C THR A 75 -3.48 -11.57 -5.27
N TYR A 76 -4.30 -12.62 -5.35
CA TYR A 76 -5.50 -12.76 -4.51
C TYR A 76 -5.19 -12.49 -3.02
N ALA A 77 -4.11 -13.05 -2.51
CA ALA A 77 -3.68 -12.83 -1.12
C ALA A 77 -3.34 -11.36 -0.81
N ASP A 78 -2.80 -10.61 -1.78
CA ASP A 78 -2.53 -9.18 -1.59
C ASP A 78 -3.83 -8.39 -1.50
N ALA A 79 -4.79 -8.71 -2.37
CA ALA A 79 -6.12 -8.10 -2.38
C ALA A 79 -6.84 -8.32 -1.05
N GLU A 80 -6.95 -9.57 -0.59
CA GLU A 80 -7.61 -9.92 0.67
C GLU A 80 -6.98 -9.21 1.89
N ARG A 81 -5.65 -9.12 1.91
CA ARG A 81 -4.93 -8.42 2.98
C ARG A 81 -5.25 -6.93 3.00
N VAL A 82 -5.24 -6.28 1.84
CA VAL A 82 -5.52 -4.85 1.73
C VAL A 82 -6.98 -4.56 2.06
N LEU A 83 -7.91 -5.38 1.58
CA LEU A 83 -9.34 -5.25 1.87
C LEU A 83 -9.62 -5.41 3.36
N SER A 84 -9.02 -6.40 4.02
CA SER A 84 -9.15 -6.60 5.48
C SER A 84 -8.69 -5.36 6.25
N HIS A 85 -7.53 -4.81 5.89
CA HIS A 85 -7.00 -3.62 6.54
C HIS A 85 -7.85 -2.35 6.29
N VAL A 86 -8.45 -2.23 5.10
CA VAL A 86 -9.38 -1.12 4.82
C VAL A 86 -10.69 -1.29 5.59
N ALA A 87 -11.22 -2.51 5.70
CA ALA A 87 -12.40 -2.82 6.48
C ALA A 87 -12.22 -2.44 7.96
N GLU A 88 -11.10 -2.83 8.56
CA GLU A 88 -10.73 -2.45 9.94
C GLU A 88 -10.77 -0.93 10.14
N LYS A 89 -10.17 -0.17 9.21
CA LYS A 89 -10.15 1.31 9.28
C LYS A 89 -11.53 1.94 9.17
N ILE A 90 -12.39 1.40 8.31
CA ILE A 90 -13.77 1.88 8.15
C ILE A 90 -14.59 1.57 9.40
N GLU A 91 -14.45 0.39 9.97
CA GLU A 91 -15.16 0.01 11.22
C GLU A 91 -14.69 0.85 12.41
N GLY A 92 -13.43 1.30 12.37
CA GLY A 92 -12.85 2.17 13.36
C GLY A 92 -11.80 1.52 14.23
N TYR A 93 -11.33 0.33 13.84
CA TYR A 93 -10.16 -0.29 14.42
C TYR A 93 -8.90 0.47 14.00
N GLU A 94 -8.12 0.88 14.99
CA GLU A 94 -6.83 1.53 14.78
C GLU A 94 -5.85 0.98 15.82
N SER A 95 -4.82 0.26 15.36
CA SER A 95 -3.83 -0.38 16.25
C SER A 95 -4.46 -1.33 17.30
N GLY A 96 -5.54 -2.03 16.93
CA GLY A 96 -6.25 -2.98 17.81
C GLY A 96 -7.33 -2.37 18.70
N GLU A 97 -7.47 -1.04 18.75
CA GLU A 97 -8.51 -0.35 19.52
C GLU A 97 -9.69 0.07 18.65
N LEU A 98 -10.92 -0.12 19.13
CA LEU A 98 -12.12 0.38 18.48
C LEU A 98 -12.39 1.84 18.86
N LEU A 99 -12.28 2.75 17.89
CA LEU A 99 -12.45 4.18 18.10
C LEU A 99 -13.81 4.69 17.61
N SER A 100 -14.46 5.50 18.44
CA SER A 100 -15.62 6.28 18.04
C SER A 100 -15.26 7.23 16.88
N VAL A 101 -16.25 7.66 16.09
CA VAL A 101 -16.02 8.61 14.98
C VAL A 101 -15.29 9.89 15.44
N PRO A 102 -15.72 10.61 16.50
CA PRO A 102 -15.00 11.82 16.93
C PRO A 102 -13.59 11.52 17.44
N THR A 103 -13.39 10.42 18.18
CA THR A 103 -12.05 10.03 18.67
C THR A 103 -11.12 9.66 17.52
N HIS A 104 -11.61 8.91 16.53
CA HIS A 104 -10.84 8.52 15.35
C HIS A 104 -10.40 9.76 14.57
N VAL A 105 -11.33 10.71 14.32
CA VAL A 105 -10.99 11.97 13.63
C VAL A 105 -9.97 12.77 14.42
N HIS A 106 -10.09 12.86 15.74
CA HIS A 106 -9.12 13.54 16.59
C HIS A 106 -7.72 12.91 16.48
N LYS A 107 -7.63 11.58 16.54
CA LYS A 107 -6.37 10.85 16.39
C LYS A 107 -5.74 11.10 15.02
N LEU A 108 -6.52 11.05 13.94
CA LEU A 108 -6.04 11.37 12.59
C LEU A 108 -5.46 12.78 12.50
N LEU A 109 -6.13 13.77 13.08
CA LEU A 109 -5.63 15.14 13.13
C LEU A 109 -4.32 15.23 13.91
N GLN A 110 -4.24 14.59 15.07
CA GLN A 110 -3.02 14.58 15.88
C GLN A 110 -1.84 13.93 15.13
N THR A 111 -2.07 12.80 14.46
CA THR A 111 -1.04 12.13 13.65
C THR A 111 -0.61 13.01 12.48
N ALA A 112 -1.55 13.64 11.77
CA ALA A 112 -1.24 14.51 10.64
C ALA A 112 -0.49 15.80 11.02
N GLN A 113 -0.66 16.27 12.26
CA GLN A 113 0.00 17.47 12.78
C GLN A 113 1.30 17.16 13.56
N ASN A 114 1.68 15.90 13.69
CA ASN A 114 2.88 15.52 14.44
C ASN A 114 4.14 15.97 13.69
N THR A 115 4.92 16.87 14.30
CA THR A 115 6.15 17.43 13.74
C THR A 115 7.21 16.39 13.43
N GLU A 116 7.31 15.31 14.23
CA GLU A 116 8.27 14.22 14.01
C GLU A 116 7.94 13.40 12.76
N LEU A 117 6.65 13.19 12.49
CA LEU A 117 6.19 12.49 11.28
C LEU A 117 6.32 13.39 10.06
N LEU A 118 5.98 14.67 10.20
CA LEU A 118 6.14 15.68 9.15
C LEU A 118 7.61 15.84 8.74
N ALA A 119 8.55 15.82 9.70
CA ALA A 119 9.99 15.89 9.42
C ALA A 119 10.52 14.69 8.63
N GLN A 120 9.84 13.54 8.67
CA GLN A 120 10.21 12.32 7.94
C GLN A 120 9.62 12.26 6.52
N MET A 121 8.67 13.14 6.20
CA MET A 121 8.04 13.14 4.88
C MET A 121 9.04 13.52 3.78
N PHE A 122 8.81 12.99 2.56
CA PHE A 122 9.59 13.37 1.40
C PHE A 122 9.50 14.89 1.16
N VAL A 123 10.66 15.55 1.06
CA VAL A 123 10.80 17.02 1.00
C VAL A 123 9.93 17.67 -0.09
N GLY A 124 9.67 16.98 -1.20
CA GLY A 124 8.80 17.48 -2.28
C GLY A 124 7.31 17.57 -1.92
N TRP A 125 6.87 17.01 -0.79
CA TRP A 125 5.52 17.24 -0.25
C TRP A 125 5.38 18.57 0.50
N SER A 126 6.49 19.24 0.80
CA SER A 126 6.52 20.51 1.54
C SER A 126 5.80 20.47 2.91
N PRO A 127 6.24 19.60 3.86
CA PRO A 127 5.61 19.45 5.18
C PRO A 127 5.69 20.70 6.10
N TRP A 128 6.37 21.77 5.68
CA TRP A 128 6.51 23.02 6.43
C TRP A 128 5.51 24.11 5.99
N LEU A 129 4.70 23.86 4.96
CA LEU A 129 3.61 24.74 4.50
C LEU A 129 2.31 24.42 5.24
#